data_AF-A0A0D3GQ52-F1
#
_entry.id   AF-A0A0D3GQ52-F1
#
_cell.length_a   1.000
_cell.length_b   1.000
_cell.length_c   1.000
_cell.angle_alpha   90.00
_cell.angle_beta   90.00
_cell.angle_gamma   90.00
#
_symmetry.space_group_name_H-M   'P 1'
#
loop_
_entity.id
_entity.type
_entity.pdbx_description
1 polymer ?
#
loop_
_entity_poly.entity_id
_entity_poly.type
_entity_poly.pdbx_seq_one_letter_code
_entity_poly.pdbx_strand_id
1 'polypeptide(L)'
;MAMGDFLPASTAAAFFVLLLGVNGAAAANFTFHFHNNCPETVWPAALSSAGRPPFPTTGFALPPGASLSVAGVTATWSGRVWGRHRCATGGGRFSCESGDCGTGQVACNGAGGAPPATLADACLAFGTDEQCCRGRFASPDKCAPSEYSRLFKAQCPQAYSYAFDDRSSTFTCANATGYRITFCPAAAAKN
;
A
#
# COMPACT_ATOMS: atom_id res chain seq x y z
N MET A 1 -18.19 64.43 51.47
CA MET A 1 -19.55 64.97 51.32
C MET A 1 -20.29 64.05 50.35
N ALA A 2 -21.37 63.41 50.83
CA ALA A 2 -22.45 62.69 50.12
C ALA A 2 -22.09 61.73 48.95
N MET A 3 -22.33 60.42 49.05
CA MET A 3 -23.61 59.70 48.85
C MET A 3 -24.13 59.80 47.40
N GLY A 4 -24.27 58.66 46.73
CA GLY A 4 -24.85 58.54 45.40
C GLY A 4 -24.85 57.10 44.87
N ASP A 5 -25.74 56.27 45.44
CA ASP A 5 -26.18 54.99 44.87
C ASP A 5 -26.75 55.16 43.47
N PHE A 6 -26.73 54.10 42.64
CA PHE A 6 -27.85 53.60 41.81
C PHE A 6 -27.32 52.53 40.84
N LEU A 7 -27.61 51.25 41.14
CA LEU A 7 -27.64 50.16 40.16
C LEU A 7 -28.99 50.18 39.42
N PRO A 8 -29.03 49.76 38.14
CA PRO A 8 -29.86 48.57 37.87
C PRO A 8 -29.36 47.62 36.76
N ALA A 9 -29.73 46.36 36.94
CA ALA A 9 -30.24 45.39 35.96
C ALA A 9 -29.39 45.01 34.71
N SER A 10 -28.72 43.86 34.87
CA SER A 10 -28.79 42.66 34.00
C SER A 10 -28.85 42.86 32.48
N THR A 11 -27.69 42.75 31.82
CA THR A 11 -27.58 42.43 30.39
C THR A 11 -27.15 40.98 30.24
N ALA A 12 -28.10 40.11 29.88
CA ALA A 12 -27.80 38.72 29.50
C ALA A 12 -27.03 38.72 28.17
N ALA A 13 -25.73 38.42 28.22
CA ALA A 13 -24.91 38.24 27.03
C ALA A 13 -25.31 36.92 26.34
N ALA A 14 -26.08 37.01 25.26
CA ALA A 14 -26.39 35.87 24.41
C ALA A 14 -25.11 35.45 23.65
N PHE A 15 -24.42 34.43 24.18
CA PHE A 15 -23.35 33.74 23.46
C PHE A 15 -23.97 32.94 22.30
N PHE A 16 -24.09 33.56 21.13
CA PHE A 16 -24.37 32.85 19.89
C PHE A 16 -23.11 32.06 19.51
N VAL A 17 -23.00 30.82 19.95
CA VAL A 17 -21.99 29.89 19.46
C VAL A 17 -22.36 29.54 18.03
N LEU A 18 -21.69 30.18 17.07
CA LEU A 18 -21.76 29.80 15.66
C LEU A 18 -21.10 28.42 15.53
N LEU A 19 -21.91 27.36 15.55
CA LEU A 19 -21.48 26.02 15.16
C LEU A 19 -21.17 26.07 13.66
N LEU A 20 -19.94 26.44 13.32
CA LEU A 20 -19.37 26.17 12.00
C LEU A 20 -19.38 24.66 11.84
N GLY A 21 -20.40 24.14 11.14
CA GLY A 21 -20.44 22.76 10.71
C GLY A 21 -19.18 22.51 9.91
N VAL A 22 -18.23 21.78 10.49
CA VAL A 22 -17.16 21.17 9.72
C VAL A 22 -17.85 20.20 8.77
N ASN A 23 -18.00 20.60 7.51
CA ASN A 23 -18.19 19.65 6.43
C ASN A 23 -16.92 18.81 6.40
N GLY A 24 -16.86 17.78 7.24
CA GLY A 24 -15.85 16.75 7.13
C GLY A 24 -15.99 16.21 5.73
N ALA A 25 -15.03 16.51 4.87
CA ALA A 25 -14.93 15.86 3.58
C ALA A 25 -14.99 14.36 3.88
N ALA A 26 -16.07 13.70 3.48
CA ALA A 26 -16.19 12.26 3.62
C ALA A 26 -14.92 11.68 2.99
N ALA A 27 -14.10 10.99 3.80
CA ALA A 27 -12.89 10.38 3.29
C ALA A 27 -13.31 9.49 2.13
N ALA A 28 -12.93 9.86 0.91
CA ALA A 28 -13.23 9.05 -0.25
C ALA A 28 -12.57 7.69 0.01
N ASN A 29 -13.38 6.63 -0.02
CA ASN A 29 -12.90 5.28 0.23
C ASN A 29 -12.80 4.55 -1.11
N PHE A 30 -11.66 3.93 -1.35
CA PHE A 30 -11.40 3.05 -2.47
C PHE A 30 -11.77 1.61 -2.12
N THR A 31 -12.05 0.84 -3.16
CA THR A 31 -12.20 -0.62 -3.08
C THR A 31 -11.09 -1.30 -3.87
N PHE A 32 -10.42 -2.27 -3.26
CA PHE A 32 -9.45 -3.12 -3.93
C PHE A 32 -10.09 -4.47 -4.27
N HIS A 33 -10.15 -4.80 -5.54
CA HIS A 33 -10.67 -6.06 -6.05
C HIS A 33 -9.50 -7.00 -6.35
N PHE A 34 -9.46 -8.12 -5.66
CA PHE A 34 -8.46 -9.17 -5.86
C PHE A 34 -9.06 -10.30 -6.65
N HIS A 35 -8.33 -10.80 -7.65
CA HIS A 35 -8.69 -11.99 -8.42
C HIS A 35 -7.48 -12.91 -8.52
N ASN A 36 -7.68 -14.21 -8.24
CA ASN A 36 -6.64 -15.21 -8.43
C ASN A 36 -6.88 -16.00 -9.73
N ASN A 37 -6.07 -15.75 -10.75
CA ASN A 37 -6.08 -16.51 -11.99
C ASN A 37 -4.96 -17.59 -12.02
N CYS A 38 -4.24 -17.79 -10.91
CA CYS A 38 -3.26 -18.86 -10.78
C CYS A 38 -3.97 -20.22 -10.61
N PRO A 39 -3.34 -21.33 -11.00
CA PRO A 39 -3.89 -22.67 -10.80
C PRO A 39 -3.90 -23.13 -9.33
N GLU A 40 -3.35 -22.32 -8.44
CA GLU A 40 -3.14 -22.62 -7.03
C GLU A 40 -3.51 -21.43 -6.13
N THR A 41 -3.72 -21.70 -4.84
CA THR A 41 -4.05 -20.66 -3.87
C THR A 41 -2.89 -19.66 -3.75
N VAL A 42 -3.25 -18.38 -3.76
CA VAL A 42 -2.35 -17.28 -3.42
C VAL A 42 -2.82 -16.69 -2.09
N TRP A 43 -1.89 -16.17 -1.29
CA TRP A 43 -2.22 -15.48 -0.05
C TRP A 43 -1.84 -14.01 -0.12
N PRO A 44 -2.71 -13.14 -0.64
CA PRO A 44 -2.44 -11.71 -0.71
C PRO A 44 -2.17 -11.14 0.68
N ALA A 45 -1.30 -10.15 0.73
CA ALA A 45 -0.93 -9.42 1.94
C ALA A 45 -0.76 -7.93 1.63
N ALA A 46 -0.99 -7.09 2.63
CA ALA A 46 -0.91 -5.64 2.51
C ALA A 46 -0.18 -5.03 3.71
N LEU A 47 0.61 -4.00 3.42
CA LEU A 47 1.38 -3.23 4.39
C LEU A 47 1.13 -1.75 4.15
N SER A 48 0.59 -1.05 5.15
CA SER A 48 0.53 0.42 5.15
C SER A 48 1.89 1.02 5.47
N SER A 49 2.21 2.13 4.81
CA SER A 49 3.39 2.95 5.15
C SER A 49 3.24 3.58 6.54
N ALA A 50 4.37 3.83 7.21
CA ALA A 50 4.39 4.45 8.54
C ALA A 50 3.64 5.80 8.54
N GLY A 51 2.80 6.02 9.56
CA GLY A 51 2.00 7.26 9.70
C GLY A 51 0.85 7.40 8.70
N ARG A 52 0.54 6.36 7.91
CA ARG A 52 -0.61 6.35 6.99
C ARG A 52 -1.76 5.50 7.55
N PRO A 53 -3.01 5.73 7.09
CA PRO A 53 -4.14 4.91 7.50
C PRO A 53 -3.90 3.41 7.28
N PRO A 54 -4.44 2.53 8.14
CA PRO A 54 -4.30 1.09 7.99
C PRO A 54 -5.08 0.59 6.77
N PHE A 55 -4.53 -0.42 6.09
CA PHE A 55 -5.33 -1.21 5.14
C PHE A 55 -6.26 -2.13 5.95
N PRO A 56 -7.52 -2.37 5.52
CA PRO A 56 -8.51 -3.10 6.32
C PRO A 56 -8.15 -4.55 6.66
N THR A 57 -7.23 -5.17 5.92
CA THR A 57 -6.70 -6.51 6.19
C THR A 57 -5.22 -6.57 5.87
N THR A 58 -4.45 -7.36 6.59
CA THR A 58 -3.00 -7.52 6.34
C THR A 58 -2.66 -8.86 5.69
N GLY A 59 -3.63 -9.76 5.53
CA GLY A 59 -3.44 -10.99 4.78
C GLY A 59 -4.66 -11.90 4.78
N PHE A 60 -4.88 -12.61 3.67
CA PHE A 60 -5.99 -13.55 3.50
C PHE A 60 -5.62 -14.64 2.48
N ALA A 61 -6.38 -15.73 2.45
CA ALA A 61 -6.27 -16.77 1.44
C ALA A 61 -7.18 -16.45 0.24
N LEU A 62 -6.67 -16.68 -0.98
CA LEU A 62 -7.41 -16.47 -2.21
C LEU A 62 -7.28 -17.72 -3.10
N PRO A 63 -8.26 -18.66 -3.06
CA PRO A 63 -8.23 -19.89 -3.84
C PRO A 63 -8.19 -19.66 -5.37
N PRO A 64 -7.85 -20.67 -6.19
CA PRO A 64 -7.90 -20.59 -7.65
C PRO A 64 -9.27 -20.12 -8.16
N GLY A 65 -9.30 -19.15 -9.07
CA GLY A 65 -10.51 -18.58 -9.64
C GLY A 65 -11.33 -17.70 -8.68
N ALA A 66 -10.92 -17.56 -7.42
CA ALA A 66 -11.64 -16.77 -6.44
C ALA A 66 -11.39 -15.27 -6.60
N SER A 67 -12.39 -14.48 -6.21
CA SER A 67 -12.28 -13.03 -6.08
C SER A 67 -12.67 -12.57 -4.68
N LEU A 68 -11.99 -11.54 -4.19
CA LEU A 68 -12.28 -10.91 -2.91
C LEU A 68 -12.14 -9.40 -3.04
N SER A 69 -13.10 -8.64 -2.50
CA SER A 69 -13.05 -7.18 -2.49
C SER A 69 -12.79 -6.65 -1.08
N VAL A 70 -11.83 -5.75 -0.95
CA VAL A 70 -11.54 -5.03 0.30
C VAL A 70 -11.99 -3.59 0.14
N ALA A 71 -13.09 -3.23 0.80
CA ALA A 71 -13.62 -1.87 0.84
C ALA A 71 -13.10 -1.10 2.07
N GLY A 72 -13.29 0.22 2.08
CA GLY A 72 -12.91 1.07 3.21
C GLY A 72 -11.43 1.46 3.25
N VAL A 73 -10.72 1.38 2.11
CA VAL A 73 -9.35 1.89 1.98
C VAL A 73 -9.41 3.39 1.79
N THR A 74 -8.83 4.18 2.69
CA THR A 74 -8.90 5.65 2.61
C THR A 74 -8.16 6.17 1.37
N ALA A 75 -8.64 7.26 0.75
CA ALA A 75 -8.00 7.82 -0.44
C ALA A 75 -6.55 8.30 -0.24
N THR A 76 -6.17 8.60 1.00
CA THR A 76 -4.81 8.99 1.40
C THR A 76 -3.91 7.80 1.75
N TRP A 77 -4.39 6.57 1.56
CA TRP A 77 -3.64 5.37 1.83
C TRP A 77 -2.41 5.28 0.93
N SER A 78 -1.30 4.86 1.51
CA SER A 78 -0.07 4.53 0.80
C SER A 78 0.54 3.31 1.46
N GLY A 79 1.00 2.36 0.64
CA GLY A 79 1.50 1.09 1.11
C GLY A 79 1.87 0.16 -0.02
N ARG A 80 2.02 -1.12 0.33
CA ARG A 80 2.34 -2.21 -0.60
C ARG A 80 1.31 -3.32 -0.47
N VAL A 81 1.04 -3.96 -1.60
CA VAL A 81 0.25 -5.20 -1.68
C VAL A 81 1.09 -6.22 -2.45
N TRP A 82 1.13 -7.46 -1.98
CA TRP A 82 1.87 -8.53 -2.66
C TRP A 82 1.14 -9.87 -2.52
N GLY A 83 1.49 -10.83 -3.38
CA GLY A 83 1.04 -12.21 -3.27
C GLY A 83 2.08 -13.06 -2.53
N ARG A 84 1.62 -13.95 -1.67
CA ARG A 84 2.43 -15.03 -1.10
C ARG A 84 2.05 -16.36 -1.73
N HIS A 85 3.03 -17.23 -1.92
CA HIS A 85 2.86 -18.45 -2.69
C HIS A 85 3.54 -19.64 -2.00
N ARG A 86 3.02 -20.85 -2.24
CA ARG A 86 3.40 -22.11 -1.56
C ARG A 86 3.39 -21.97 -0.04
N CYS A 87 2.26 -21.56 0.49
CA CYS A 87 2.07 -21.42 1.94
C CYS A 87 1.48 -22.69 2.55
N ALA A 88 1.92 -23.01 3.78
CA ALA A 88 1.41 -24.12 4.56
C ALA A 88 1.40 -23.79 6.05
N THR A 89 0.55 -24.49 6.80
CA THR A 89 0.58 -24.47 8.27
C THR A 89 1.22 -25.76 8.76
N GLY A 90 2.41 -25.67 9.34
CA GLY A 90 3.14 -26.80 9.92
C GLY A 90 3.48 -26.50 11.38
N GLY A 91 3.25 -27.45 12.30
CA GLY A 91 3.57 -27.27 13.73
C GLY A 91 2.89 -26.05 14.37
N GLY A 92 1.71 -25.65 13.87
CA GLY A 92 0.98 -24.47 14.35
C GLY A 92 1.48 -23.12 13.80
N ARG A 93 2.45 -23.11 12.89
CA ARG A 93 2.99 -21.90 12.26
C ARG A 93 2.65 -21.87 10.77
N PHE A 94 2.09 -20.76 10.30
CA PHE A 94 1.89 -20.48 8.89
C PHE A 94 3.15 -19.87 8.28
N SER A 95 3.62 -20.42 7.16
CA SER A 95 4.80 -19.94 6.43
C SER A 95 4.64 -20.14 4.94
N CYS A 96 5.27 -19.27 4.15
CA CYS A 96 5.29 -19.33 2.69
C CYS A 96 6.71 -19.48 2.14
N GLU A 97 6.84 -20.10 0.96
CA GLU A 97 8.12 -20.16 0.24
C GLU A 97 8.52 -18.79 -0.31
N SER A 98 7.55 -18.00 -0.79
CA SER A 98 7.78 -16.66 -1.31
C SER A 98 6.79 -15.63 -0.73
N GLY A 99 7.30 -14.42 -0.50
CA GLY A 99 6.55 -13.31 0.08
C GLY A 99 6.19 -13.45 1.56
N ASP A 100 6.71 -14.46 2.27
CA ASP A 100 6.37 -14.69 3.68
C ASP A 100 6.63 -13.45 4.54
N CYS A 101 5.72 -13.10 5.44
CA CYS A 101 5.88 -11.93 6.32
C CYS A 101 6.37 -12.28 7.73
N GLY A 102 6.77 -13.54 7.97
CA GLY A 102 7.44 -13.95 9.19
C GLY A 102 6.57 -14.03 10.45
N THR A 103 5.29 -13.66 10.37
CA THR A 103 4.38 -13.61 11.53
C THR A 103 3.97 -14.97 12.05
N GLY A 104 4.12 -16.03 11.25
CA GLY A 104 3.57 -17.34 11.58
C GLY A 104 2.05 -17.42 11.38
N GLN A 105 1.43 -16.40 10.79
CA GLN A 105 -0.02 -16.29 10.61
C GLN A 105 -0.37 -15.88 9.17
N VAL A 106 -1.62 -16.12 8.77
CA VAL A 106 -2.13 -15.59 7.50
C VAL A 106 -2.10 -14.05 7.51
N ALA A 107 -2.42 -13.39 8.62
CA ALA A 107 -2.30 -11.94 8.75
C ALA A 107 -0.83 -11.51 8.91
N CYS A 108 -0.41 -10.46 8.20
CA CYS A 108 0.96 -9.94 8.30
C CYS A 108 1.15 -8.89 9.40
N ASN A 109 0.07 -8.37 10.00
CA ASN A 109 0.13 -7.54 11.21
C ASN A 109 1.15 -6.38 11.17
N GLY A 110 1.32 -5.75 10.01
CA GLY A 110 2.28 -4.65 9.81
C GLY A 110 3.71 -5.09 9.48
N ALA A 111 3.98 -6.39 9.38
CA ALA A 111 5.23 -6.91 8.82
C ALA A 111 5.21 -6.86 7.28
N GLY A 112 6.38 -6.57 6.69
CA GLY A 112 6.58 -6.65 5.25
C GLY A 112 6.92 -8.07 4.78
N GLY A 113 6.63 -8.37 3.51
CA GLY A 113 7.03 -9.63 2.89
C GLY A 113 8.55 -9.74 2.73
N ALA A 114 9.10 -10.89 3.09
CA ALA A 114 10.47 -11.28 2.83
C ALA A 114 10.68 -11.49 1.31
N PRO A 115 11.78 -11.00 0.75
CA PRO A 115 12.16 -11.28 -0.63
C PRO A 115 12.39 -12.79 -0.86
N PRO A 116 12.00 -13.34 -2.03
CA PRO A 116 11.24 -12.69 -3.09
C PRO A 116 9.75 -12.63 -2.71
N ALA A 117 9.20 -11.42 -2.55
CA ALA A 117 7.77 -11.21 -2.79
C ALA A 117 7.62 -11.04 -4.32
N THR A 118 6.42 -10.82 -4.87
CA THR A 118 6.25 -10.40 -6.29
C THR A 118 7.03 -9.12 -6.71
N LEU A 119 7.89 -8.61 -5.83
CA LEU A 119 8.97 -7.66 -6.04
C LEU A 119 10.32 -8.43 -6.10
N ALA A 120 10.83 -8.63 -7.31
CA ALA A 120 12.19 -9.11 -7.56
C ALA A 120 13.06 -7.91 -7.95
N ASP A 121 14.02 -7.57 -7.09
CA ASP A 121 14.89 -6.39 -7.24
C ASP A 121 16.35 -6.80 -6.99
N ALA A 122 17.27 -6.24 -7.78
CA ALA A 122 18.70 -6.43 -7.61
C ALA A 122 19.15 -5.98 -6.20
N CYS A 123 18.55 -4.92 -5.65
CA CYS A 123 18.85 -4.49 -4.29
C CYS A 123 18.61 -5.63 -3.27
N LEU A 124 17.51 -6.35 -3.43
CA LEU A 124 17.16 -7.45 -2.52
C LEU A 124 18.04 -8.68 -2.75
N ALA A 125 18.48 -8.90 -3.99
CA ALA A 125 19.32 -10.04 -4.35
C ALA A 125 20.78 -9.89 -3.87
N PHE A 126 21.39 -8.70 -4.01
CA PHE A 126 22.82 -8.54 -3.67
C PHE A 126 23.15 -7.42 -2.68
N GLY A 127 22.18 -6.59 -2.28
CA GLY A 127 22.33 -5.66 -1.14
C GLY A 127 23.38 -4.55 -1.32
N THR A 128 23.93 -4.37 -2.52
CA THR A 128 24.96 -3.35 -2.77
C THR A 128 24.36 -1.95 -2.83
N ASP A 129 25.14 -0.92 -2.48
CA ASP A 129 24.68 0.46 -2.56
C ASP A 129 24.33 0.89 -4.00
N GLU A 130 25.02 0.33 -5.00
CA GLU A 130 24.73 0.58 -6.40
C GLU A 130 23.37 0.02 -6.80
N GLN A 131 23.08 -1.25 -6.50
CA GLN A 131 21.81 -1.87 -6.87
C GLN A 131 20.63 -1.35 -6.02
N CYS A 132 20.90 -0.91 -4.79
CA CYS A 132 19.91 -0.30 -3.92
C CYS A 132 19.76 1.21 -4.13
N CYS A 133 20.56 1.82 -5.01
CA CYS A 133 20.62 3.26 -5.20
C CYS A 133 20.76 4.05 -3.88
N ARG A 134 21.72 3.66 -3.04
CA ARG A 134 22.01 4.28 -1.74
C ARG A 134 23.31 5.06 -1.75
N GLY A 135 23.50 5.94 -0.76
CA GLY A 135 24.73 6.70 -0.58
C GLY A 135 25.06 7.53 -1.82
N ARG A 136 26.23 7.29 -2.41
CA ARG A 136 26.67 8.00 -3.62
C ARG A 136 25.79 7.73 -4.85
N PHE A 137 24.98 6.68 -4.83
CA PHE A 137 24.05 6.30 -5.90
C PHE A 137 22.62 6.78 -5.63
N ALA A 138 22.38 7.62 -4.61
CA ALA A 138 21.04 8.05 -4.21
C ALA A 138 20.39 9.10 -5.12
N SER A 139 20.79 9.15 -6.39
CA SER A 139 20.17 10.02 -7.39
C SER A 139 20.10 9.36 -8.77
N PRO A 140 19.10 9.72 -9.61
CA PRO A 140 18.90 9.09 -10.92
C PRO A 140 20.09 9.22 -11.87
N ASP A 141 20.88 10.30 -11.76
CA ASP A 141 22.09 10.52 -12.55
C ASP A 141 23.26 9.62 -12.13
N LYS A 142 23.19 9.04 -10.92
CA LYS A 142 24.27 8.23 -10.35
C LYS A 142 23.93 6.74 -10.29
N CYS A 143 22.64 6.37 -10.19
CA CYS A 143 22.22 4.98 -10.21
C CYS A 143 21.77 4.54 -11.60
N ALA A 144 22.65 3.84 -12.31
CA ALA A 144 22.34 3.29 -13.62
C ALA A 144 21.57 1.95 -13.49
N PRO A 145 20.72 1.61 -14.48
CA PRO A 145 20.10 0.28 -14.53
C PRO A 145 21.17 -0.80 -14.72
N SER A 146 21.12 -1.83 -13.85
CA SER A 146 21.97 -3.01 -13.91
C SER A 146 21.52 -4.00 -15.00
N GLU A 147 22.36 -4.99 -15.32
CA GLU A 147 21.95 -6.10 -16.20
C GLU A 147 20.73 -6.84 -15.64
N TYR A 148 20.69 -7.04 -14.32
CA TYR A 148 19.56 -7.63 -13.62
C TYR A 148 18.27 -6.82 -13.85
N SER A 149 18.27 -5.52 -13.58
CA SER A 149 17.06 -4.71 -13.74
C SER A 149 16.59 -4.63 -15.19
N ARG A 150 17.52 -4.58 -16.17
CA ARG A 150 17.17 -4.61 -17.60
C ARG A 150 16.48 -5.93 -17.99
N LEU A 151 16.91 -7.06 -17.44
CA LEU A 151 16.27 -8.35 -17.69
C LEU A 151 14.82 -8.37 -17.21
N PHE A 152 14.55 -7.85 -16.00
CA PHE A 152 13.18 -7.75 -15.49
C PHE A 152 12.32 -6.78 -16.31
N LYS A 153 12.87 -5.62 -16.69
CA LYS A 153 12.18 -4.65 -17.55
C LYS A 153 11.81 -5.23 -18.90
N ALA A 154 12.68 -6.05 -19.50
CA ALA A 154 12.42 -6.69 -20.78
C ALA A 154 11.22 -7.66 -20.74
N GLN A 155 11.05 -8.38 -19.61
CA GLN A 155 9.92 -9.30 -19.43
C GLN A 155 8.64 -8.58 -19.03
N CYS A 156 8.76 -7.53 -18.20
CA CYS A 156 7.63 -6.74 -17.69
C CYS A 156 7.86 -5.24 -17.94
N PRO A 157 7.67 -4.72 -19.16
CA PRO A 157 7.98 -3.32 -19.49
C PRO A 157 7.20 -2.28 -18.68
N GLN A 158 6.00 -2.66 -18.22
CA GLN A 158 5.15 -1.82 -17.38
C GLN A 158 5.51 -1.91 -15.88
N ALA A 159 6.35 -2.85 -15.47
CA ALA A 159 6.76 -3.00 -14.09
C ALA A 159 8.03 -2.21 -13.79
N TYR A 160 8.11 -1.71 -12.57
CA TYR A 160 9.29 -1.05 -12.03
C TYR A 160 10.41 -2.07 -11.79
N SER A 161 11.62 -1.82 -12.28
CA SER A 161 12.74 -2.77 -12.27
C SER A 161 13.94 -2.37 -11.40
N TYR A 162 14.07 -1.10 -11.02
CA TYR A 162 15.08 -0.59 -10.07
C TYR A 162 14.68 0.78 -9.52
N ALA A 163 15.30 1.23 -8.42
CA ALA A 163 14.85 2.40 -7.62
C ALA A 163 14.72 3.77 -8.32
N PHE A 164 15.25 3.94 -9.55
CA PHE A 164 15.05 5.16 -10.35
C PHE A 164 14.58 4.85 -11.79
N ASP A 165 13.84 3.75 -11.98
CA ASP A 165 13.24 3.38 -13.26
C ASP A 165 12.35 4.49 -13.83
N ASP A 166 12.20 4.48 -15.14
CA ASP A 166 11.58 5.55 -15.91
C ASP A 166 10.05 5.63 -15.71
N ARG A 167 9.44 6.66 -16.30
CA ARG A 167 8.01 6.97 -16.11
C ARG A 167 7.06 5.92 -16.70
N SER A 168 7.51 5.02 -17.58
CA SER A 168 6.69 3.94 -18.16
C SER A 168 6.15 2.96 -17.12
N SER A 169 6.70 2.97 -15.91
CA SER A 169 6.31 2.09 -14.80
C SER A 169 5.56 2.81 -13.69
N THR A 170 5.33 4.11 -13.82
CA THR A 170 4.52 4.89 -12.87
C THR A 170 3.20 5.27 -13.54
N PHE A 171 2.10 4.76 -12.99
CA PHE A 171 0.76 5.03 -13.52
C PHE A 171 -0.03 5.89 -12.54
N THR A 172 -0.65 6.94 -13.06
CA THR A 172 -1.52 7.83 -12.29
C THR A 172 -2.92 7.78 -12.86
N CYS A 173 -3.89 7.37 -12.05
CA CYS A 173 -5.30 7.36 -12.40
C CYS A 173 -6.03 8.42 -11.58
N ALA A 174 -6.39 9.54 -12.21
CA ALA A 174 -7.23 10.54 -11.57
C ALA A 174 -8.65 9.98 -11.35
N ASN A 175 -9.28 10.34 -10.23
CA ASN A 175 -10.66 9.97 -9.90
C ASN A 175 -10.94 8.46 -9.84
N ALA A 176 -9.91 7.63 -9.57
CA ALA A 176 -10.11 6.21 -9.35
C ALA A 176 -11.05 5.98 -8.16
N THR A 177 -12.02 5.09 -8.31
CA THR A 177 -12.91 4.65 -7.22
C THR A 177 -12.44 3.34 -6.57
N GLY A 178 -11.42 2.71 -7.17
CA GLY A 178 -10.87 1.45 -6.74
C GLY A 178 -9.79 0.93 -7.69
N TYR A 179 -9.19 -0.18 -7.31
CA TYR A 179 -8.14 -0.86 -8.08
C TYR A 179 -8.46 -2.34 -8.22
N ARG A 180 -8.01 -2.96 -9.31
CA ARG A 180 -8.10 -4.42 -9.50
C ARG A 180 -6.70 -5.02 -9.55
N ILE A 181 -6.44 -5.96 -8.66
CA ILE A 181 -5.20 -6.73 -8.57
C ILE A 181 -5.51 -8.15 -9.03
N THR A 182 -4.84 -8.60 -10.09
CA THR A 182 -4.99 -9.95 -10.63
C THR A 182 -3.68 -10.70 -10.48
N PHE A 183 -3.72 -11.85 -9.80
CA PHE A 183 -2.58 -12.77 -9.73
C PHE A 183 -2.62 -13.70 -10.93
N CYS A 184 -1.45 -13.98 -11.51
CA CYS A 184 -1.30 -14.69 -12.79
C CYS A 184 -2.16 -14.08 -13.91
N PRO A 185 -2.04 -12.76 -14.18
CA PRO A 185 -2.80 -12.15 -15.26
C PRO A 185 -2.43 -12.79 -16.59
N ALA A 186 -3.39 -12.88 -17.52
CA ALA A 186 -3.05 -13.20 -18.90
C ALA A 186 -1.98 -12.21 -19.39
N ALA A 187 -1.03 -12.69 -20.22
CA ALA A 187 0.00 -11.83 -20.77
C ALA A 187 -0.63 -10.57 -21.37
N ALA A 188 -0.21 -9.40 -20.91
CA ALA A 188 -0.71 -8.14 -21.45
C ALA A 188 -0.39 -8.11 -22.95
N ALA A 189 -1.41 -7.90 -23.78
CA ALA A 189 -1.20 -7.73 -25.21
C ALA A 189 -0.22 -6.58 -25.42
N LYS A 190 0.90 -6.88 -26.10
CA LYS A 190 1.83 -5.85 -26.56
C LYS A 190 1.15 -5.13 -27.72
N ASN A 191 0.54 -3.98 -27.46
CA ASN A 191 0.12 -3.05 -28.51
C ASN A 191 1.31 -2.21 -28.95
#